data_AF-A0A3N7EK86-F1
#
_entry.id   AF-A0A3N7EK86-F1
#
_cell.length_a   1.000
_cell.length_b   1.000
_cell.length_c   1.000
_cell.angle_alpha   90.00
_cell.angle_beta   90.00
_cell.angle_gamma   90.00
#
_symmetry.space_group_name_H-M   'P 1'
#
loop_
_entity.id
_entity.type
_entity.pdbx_description
1 polymer ?
#
loop_
_entity_poly.entity_id
_entity_poly.type
_entity_poly.pdbx_seq_one_letter_code
_entity_poly.pdbx_strand_id
1 'polypeptide(L)'
;MKKRLWVFAIPMACLLALVVAGTIAWHFTADRGSSIGIATSSPALEIRWHGGGIVLQGSVPDEATQRTLAEGAAARLGGESDQVTDWLDITPTALPVADAAALAKLIQLGQEGWHLQRRSAEGWLAVPPLTDERSAQARALLQTAFGPGVATRLIALP
;
A
#
# COMPACT_ATOMS: atom_id res chain seq x y z
N MET A 1 4.42 -71.92 -9.95
CA MET A 1 3.39 -72.13 -10.99
C MET A 1 2.51 -70.87 -11.05
N LYS A 2 2.72 -69.94 -11.99
CA LYS A 2 1.76 -69.46 -13.03
C LYS A 2 0.28 -69.67 -12.61
N LYS A 3 -0.61 -68.67 -12.53
CA LYS A 3 -1.17 -67.75 -13.57
C LYS A 3 -1.93 -66.61 -12.83
N ARG A 4 -1.77 -65.29 -13.08
CA ARG A 4 -2.11 -64.37 -14.20
C ARG A 4 -3.61 -64.02 -14.39
N LEU A 5 -3.85 -62.70 -14.50
CA LEU A 5 -5.04 -61.92 -14.93
C LEU A 5 -6.16 -61.78 -13.86
N TRP A 6 -6.78 -60.62 -13.65
CA TRP A 6 -7.44 -59.76 -14.65
C TRP A 6 -7.14 -58.25 -14.53
N VAL A 7 -6.87 -57.66 -15.69
CA VAL A 7 -6.93 -56.23 -15.98
C VAL A 7 -8.39 -55.86 -16.24
N PHE A 8 -8.92 -54.88 -15.53
CA PHE A 8 -9.98 -54.01 -16.05
C PHE A 8 -9.48 -52.58 -15.99
N ALA A 9 -9.16 -52.07 -17.17
CA ALA A 9 -9.01 -50.67 -17.46
C ALA A 9 -10.39 -50.00 -17.48
N ILE A 10 -10.56 -48.92 -16.74
CA ILE A 10 -11.53 -47.87 -17.06
C ILE A 10 -10.82 -46.52 -16.82
N PRO A 11 -10.29 -45.87 -17.87
CA PRO A 11 -9.90 -44.48 -17.81
C PRO A 11 -11.17 -43.66 -17.98
N MET A 12 -11.76 -43.17 -16.89
CA MET A 12 -12.90 -42.26 -16.99
C MET A 12 -12.39 -40.84 -17.13
N ALA A 13 -12.37 -40.40 -18.38
CA ALA A 13 -12.21 -39.04 -18.82
C ALA A 13 -13.28 -38.10 -18.22
N CYS A 14 -12.97 -36.81 -18.31
CA CYS A 14 -13.85 -35.65 -18.14
C CYS A 14 -14.16 -35.23 -16.71
N LEU A 15 -13.41 -34.23 -16.25
CA LEU A 15 -14.00 -32.92 -15.97
C LEU A 15 -12.95 -31.82 -16.15
N LEU A 16 -13.09 -31.14 -17.28
CA LEU A 16 -12.59 -29.79 -17.51
C LEU A 16 -13.07 -28.89 -16.36
N ALA A 17 -12.14 -28.30 -15.63
CA ALA A 17 -12.39 -27.07 -14.90
C ALA A 17 -11.27 -26.08 -15.28
N LEU A 18 -11.46 -25.44 -16.45
CA LEU A 18 -10.91 -24.11 -16.67
C LEU A 18 -11.48 -23.20 -15.57
N VAL A 19 -10.65 -22.79 -14.61
CA VAL A 19 -10.91 -21.57 -13.85
C VAL A 19 -9.94 -20.52 -14.35
N VAL A 20 -10.35 -19.86 -15.43
CA VAL A 20 -9.89 -18.52 -15.75
C VAL A 20 -10.60 -17.60 -14.75
N ALA A 21 -9.92 -17.32 -13.64
CA ALA A 21 -10.20 -16.16 -12.82
C ALA A 21 -8.99 -15.24 -13.02
N GLY A 22 -9.00 -14.40 -14.05
CA GLY A 22 -9.70 -13.13 -13.94
C GLY A 22 -8.78 -12.16 -13.22
N THR A 23 -7.62 -11.85 -13.81
CA THR A 23 -6.84 -10.69 -13.39
C THR A 23 -7.73 -9.47 -13.62
N ILE A 24 -8.33 -8.95 -12.56
CA ILE A 24 -8.95 -7.63 -12.57
C ILE A 24 -7.77 -6.65 -12.66
N ALA A 25 -7.27 -6.44 -13.87
CA ALA A 25 -6.46 -5.29 -14.20
C ALA A 25 -7.37 -4.09 -13.99
N TRP A 26 -7.14 -3.35 -12.91
CA TRP A 26 -7.80 -2.08 -12.65
C TRP A 26 -7.36 -1.09 -13.74
N HIS A 27 -8.03 -1.14 -14.89
CA HIS A 27 -7.97 -0.07 -15.86
C HIS A 27 -8.84 1.06 -15.33
N PHE A 28 -8.20 2.05 -14.70
CA PHE A 28 -8.77 3.38 -14.60
C PHE A 28 -9.11 3.83 -16.03
N THR A 29 -10.40 3.88 -16.33
CA THR A 29 -10.91 4.55 -17.52
C THR A 29 -10.54 6.01 -17.38
N ALA A 30 -9.45 6.39 -18.06
CA ALA A 30 -9.14 7.79 -18.33
C ALA A 30 -10.26 8.33 -19.23
N ASP A 31 -11.25 8.94 -18.59
CA ASP A 31 -12.25 9.73 -19.28
C ASP A 31 -11.52 10.84 -20.04
N ARG A 32 -11.60 10.77 -21.36
CA ARG A 32 -10.89 11.64 -22.29
C ARG A 32 -11.74 12.88 -22.47
N GLY A 33 -11.69 13.78 -21.49
CA GLY A 33 -12.45 15.02 -21.49
C GLY A 33 -11.65 16.18 -20.91
N SER A 34 -11.07 16.98 -21.81
CA SER A 34 -10.55 18.34 -21.59
C SER A 34 -9.31 18.51 -20.70
N SER A 35 -8.18 18.69 -21.38
CA SER A 35 -6.88 19.12 -20.87
C SER A 35 -6.90 20.50 -20.20
N ILE A 36 -6.71 20.53 -18.88
CA ILE A 36 -5.95 21.57 -18.18
C ILE A 36 -4.88 20.81 -17.38
N GLY A 37 -3.61 21.12 -17.64
CA GLY A 37 -2.46 20.31 -17.23
C GLY A 37 -2.38 20.03 -15.72
N ILE A 38 -2.76 18.82 -15.32
CA ILE A 38 -2.23 18.19 -14.13
C ILE A 38 -1.26 17.14 -14.66
N ALA A 39 0.03 17.49 -14.70
CA ALA A 39 1.04 16.43 -14.70
C ALA A 39 0.73 15.59 -13.47
N THR A 40 0.19 14.39 -13.66
CA THR A 40 0.06 13.40 -12.60
C THR A 40 1.48 12.97 -12.25
N SER A 41 2.19 13.82 -11.53
CA SER A 41 3.49 13.47 -10.97
C SER A 41 3.26 12.29 -10.05
N SER A 42 4.06 11.23 -10.21
CA SER A 42 4.13 10.16 -9.22
C SER A 42 4.24 10.76 -7.81
N PRO A 43 3.54 10.20 -6.81
CA PRO A 43 3.68 10.67 -5.44
C PRO A 43 5.16 10.61 -5.04
N ALA A 44 5.62 11.61 -4.29
CA ALA A 44 6.99 11.65 -3.80
C ALA A 44 7.24 10.60 -2.70
N LEU A 45 6.17 10.22 -2.00
CA LEU A 45 6.15 9.16 -1.01
C LEU A 45 4.76 8.48 -1.05
N GLU A 46 4.76 7.15 -1.08
CA GLU A 46 3.57 6.31 -1.13
C GLU A 46 3.69 5.20 -0.09
N ILE A 47 2.61 4.96 0.65
CA ILE A 47 2.50 3.85 1.60
C ILE A 47 1.23 3.07 1.29
N ARG A 48 1.37 1.77 1.05
CA ARG A 48 0.24 0.88 0.76
C ARG A 48 0.25 -0.31 1.70
N TRP A 49 -0.91 -0.58 2.28
CA TRP A 49 -1.13 -1.74 3.14
C TRP A 49 -1.88 -2.78 2.33
N HIS A 50 -1.19 -3.88 1.99
CA HIS A 50 -1.77 -4.93 1.15
C HIS A 50 -1.24 -6.33 1.47
N GLY A 51 -2.11 -7.33 1.42
CA GLY A 51 -1.76 -8.74 1.57
C GLY A 51 -1.17 -9.06 2.95
N GLY A 52 -1.49 -8.27 3.99
CA GLY A 52 -0.86 -8.37 5.30
C GLY A 52 0.53 -7.71 5.40
N GLY A 53 1.09 -7.23 4.29
CA GLY A 53 2.35 -6.50 4.21
C GLY A 53 2.18 -4.99 4.12
N ILE A 54 3.31 -4.31 3.90
CA ILE A 54 3.35 -2.88 3.60
C ILE A 54 4.34 -2.59 2.48
N VAL A 55 3.98 -1.67 1.60
CA VAL A 55 4.87 -1.13 0.56
C VAL A 55 5.21 0.31 0.94
N LEU A 56 6.50 0.65 0.98
CA LEU A 56 7.01 1.99 1.27
C LEU A 56 7.83 2.50 0.08
N GLN A 57 7.21 3.28 -0.80
CA GLN A 57 7.83 3.73 -2.05
C GLN A 57 8.05 5.24 -2.07
N GLY A 58 9.09 5.69 -2.78
CA GLY A 58 9.42 7.10 -2.96
C GLY A 58 10.72 7.49 -2.28
N SER A 59 10.86 8.76 -1.91
CA SER A 59 12.10 9.29 -1.33
C SER A 59 11.87 10.07 -0.03
N VAL A 60 12.85 9.99 0.87
CA VAL A 60 12.90 10.73 2.14
C VAL A 60 14.20 11.54 2.23
N PRO A 61 14.21 12.64 3.00
CA PRO A 61 15.35 13.56 3.04
C PRO A 61 16.61 12.95 3.68
N ASP A 62 16.45 12.03 4.62
CA ASP A 62 17.53 11.53 5.46
C ASP A 62 17.31 10.10 5.96
N GLU A 63 18.40 9.49 6.41
CA GLU A 63 18.44 8.12 6.95
C GLU A 63 17.62 7.98 8.24
N ALA A 64 17.57 9.02 9.07
CA ALA A 64 16.82 8.98 10.33
C ALA A 64 15.31 8.81 10.09
N THR A 65 14.79 9.55 9.11
CA THR A 65 13.40 9.43 8.63
C THR A 65 13.17 8.05 8.04
N GLN A 66 14.05 7.61 7.12
CA GLN A 66 13.96 6.28 6.50
C GLN A 66 13.89 5.17 7.54
N ARG A 67 14.81 5.18 8.51
CA ARG A 67 14.89 4.21 9.60
C ARG A 67 13.65 4.22 10.49
N THR A 68 13.16 5.41 10.86
CA THR A 68 11.96 5.54 11.70
C THR A 68 10.73 4.92 11.02
N LEU A 69 10.58 5.11 9.71
CA LEU A 69 9.48 4.50 8.94
C LEU A 69 9.65 2.99 8.79
N ALA A 70 10.87 2.52 8.56
CA ALA A 70 11.19 1.09 8.51
C ALA A 70 10.90 0.40 9.85
N GLU A 71 11.29 0.99 10.98
CA GLU A 71 10.98 0.48 12.32
C GLU A 71 9.47 0.45 12.59
N GLY A 72 8.74 1.49 12.14
CA GLY A 72 7.28 1.52 12.20
C GLY A 72 6.62 0.39 11.41
N ALA A 73 7.11 0.12 10.20
CA ALA A 73 6.64 -0.97 9.36
C ALA A 73 6.98 -2.35 9.96
N ALA A 74 8.22 -2.55 10.40
CA ALA A 74 8.65 -3.78 11.06
C ALA A 74 7.80 -4.08 12.30
N ALA A 75 7.57 -3.08 13.16
CA ALA A 75 6.75 -3.23 14.36
C ALA A 75 5.33 -3.70 14.04
N ARG A 76 4.76 -3.21 12.93
CA ARG A 76 3.46 -3.67 12.45
C ARG A 76 3.49 -5.14 12.01
N LEU A 77 4.54 -5.55 11.31
CA LEU A 77 4.68 -6.88 10.74
C LEU A 77 5.17 -7.93 11.76
N GLY A 78 5.15 -7.62 13.06
CA GLY A 78 5.57 -8.56 14.11
C GLY A 78 7.07 -8.55 14.42
N GLY A 79 7.79 -7.52 13.98
CA GLY A 79 9.21 -7.29 14.32
C GLY A 79 10.20 -7.74 13.24
N GLU A 80 9.73 -8.34 12.15
CA GLU A 80 10.60 -8.74 11.03
C GLU A 80 10.75 -7.58 10.04
N SER A 81 11.85 -6.82 10.18
CA SER A 81 12.23 -5.75 9.25
C SER A 81 12.56 -6.25 7.84
N ASP A 82 12.88 -7.53 7.71
CA ASP A 82 13.27 -8.16 6.44
C ASP A 82 12.07 -8.36 5.48
N GLN A 83 10.84 -8.16 5.98
CA GLN A 83 9.61 -8.21 5.19
C GLN A 83 9.16 -6.83 4.64
N VAL A 84 9.97 -5.78 4.80
CA VAL A 84 9.73 -4.48 4.16
C VAL A 84 10.28 -4.53 2.74
N THR A 85 9.41 -4.82 1.77
CA THR A 85 9.75 -4.88 0.33
C THR A 85 9.52 -3.53 -0.36
N ASP A 86 10.45 -3.15 -1.24
CA ASP A 86 10.65 -1.82 -1.85
C ASP A 86 10.96 -0.72 -0.84
N TRP A 87 12.21 -0.24 -0.88
CA TRP A 87 12.78 0.68 0.10
C TRP A 87 12.63 2.13 -0.40
N LEU A 88 12.41 3.05 0.53
CA LEU A 88 12.50 4.49 0.32
C LEU A 88 13.93 4.88 -0.07
N ASP A 89 14.09 5.69 -1.11
CA ASP A 89 15.38 6.29 -1.44
C ASP A 89 15.72 7.45 -0.49
N ILE A 90 17.00 7.61 -0.13
CA ILE A 90 17.47 8.81 0.57
C ILE A 90 17.85 9.86 -0.47
N THR A 91 17.05 10.92 -0.55
CA THR A 91 17.30 12.07 -1.44
C THR A 91 17.19 13.36 -0.64
N PRO A 92 18.28 14.12 -0.43
CA PRO A 92 18.26 15.33 0.41
C PRO A 92 17.25 16.40 -0.03
N THR A 93 16.86 16.41 -1.32
CA THR A 93 15.85 17.31 -1.89
C THR A 93 14.44 16.72 -1.90
N ALA A 94 14.23 15.55 -1.29
CA ALA A 94 12.90 14.95 -1.14
C ALA A 94 11.97 15.86 -0.33
N LEU A 95 10.66 15.63 -0.45
CA LEU A 95 9.69 16.37 0.34
C LEU A 95 9.92 16.09 1.83
N PRO A 96 9.89 17.11 2.69
CA PRO A 96 10.09 16.91 4.12
C PRO A 96 8.92 16.15 4.72
N VAL A 97 9.26 15.29 5.68
CA VAL A 97 8.33 14.72 6.66
C VAL A 97 8.56 15.50 7.96
N ALA A 98 7.56 16.30 8.38
CA ALA A 98 7.69 17.18 9.54
C ALA A 98 7.84 16.39 10.85
N ASP A 99 7.16 15.24 10.96
CA ASP A 99 7.28 14.31 12.09
C ASP A 99 7.27 12.86 11.60
N ALA A 100 8.47 12.27 11.53
CA ALA A 100 8.65 10.88 11.11
C ALA A 100 8.03 9.89 12.11
N ALA A 101 7.99 10.21 13.41
CA ALA A 101 7.42 9.34 14.42
C ALA A 101 5.88 9.31 14.33
N ALA A 102 5.26 10.44 14.02
CA ALA A 102 3.83 10.48 13.72
C ALA A 102 3.48 9.65 12.49
N LEU A 103 4.32 9.70 11.44
CA LEU A 103 4.14 8.88 10.25
C LEU A 103 4.36 7.40 10.53
N ALA A 104 5.34 7.03 11.36
CA ALA A 104 5.55 5.66 11.80
C ALA A 104 4.38 5.12 12.64
N LYS A 105 3.78 5.95 13.51
CA LYS A 105 2.53 5.60 14.21
C LYS A 105 1.38 5.41 13.24
N LEU A 106 1.30 6.20 12.18
CA LEU A 106 0.29 6.03 11.14
C LEU A 106 0.49 4.70 10.37
N ILE A 107 1.74 4.35 10.06
CA ILE A 107 2.14 3.04 9.51
C ILE A 107 1.59 1.90 10.38
N GLN A 108 1.81 1.97 11.70
CA GLN A 108 1.31 0.98 12.65
C GLN A 108 -0.22 0.93 12.71
N LEU A 109 -0.89 2.08 12.65
CA LEU A 109 -2.34 2.21 12.73
C LEU A 109 -3.07 1.66 11.50
N GLY A 110 -2.42 1.69 10.33
CA GLY A 110 -3.07 1.41 9.05
C GLY A 110 -3.70 0.03 8.95
N GLN A 111 -4.47 -0.21 7.90
CA GLN A 111 -5.15 -1.49 7.67
C GLN A 111 -5.05 -1.89 6.22
N GLU A 112 -5.28 -3.18 5.96
CA GLU A 112 -5.43 -3.69 4.60
C GLU A 112 -6.34 -2.78 3.77
N GLY A 113 -5.89 -2.43 2.57
CA GLY A 113 -6.61 -1.55 1.66
C GLY A 113 -6.40 -0.05 1.91
N TRP A 114 -5.71 0.36 2.98
CA TRP A 114 -5.31 1.76 3.15
C TRP A 114 -4.24 2.15 2.13
N HIS A 115 -4.28 3.41 1.71
CA HIS A 115 -3.31 3.96 0.76
C HIS A 115 -3.02 5.42 1.09
N LEU A 116 -1.77 5.69 1.47
CA LEU A 116 -1.27 7.04 1.68
C LEU A 116 -0.46 7.50 0.47
N GLN A 117 -0.66 8.75 0.06
CA GLN A 117 0.19 9.43 -0.90
C GLN A 117 0.56 10.83 -0.43
N ARG A 118 1.83 11.18 -0.60
CA ARG A 118 2.39 12.50 -0.35
C ARG A 118 2.90 13.09 -1.67
N ARG A 119 2.40 14.28 -1.99
CA ARG A 119 2.77 15.12 -3.15
C ARG A 119 3.19 16.49 -2.64
N SER A 120 3.71 17.40 -3.46
CA SER A 120 4.32 18.67 -2.97
C SER A 120 3.46 19.47 -1.98
N ALA A 121 2.21 19.76 -2.32
CA ALA A 121 1.31 20.59 -1.51
C ALA A 121 0.21 19.81 -0.76
N GLU A 122 0.14 18.49 -0.98
CA GLU A 122 -0.96 17.68 -0.47
C GLU A 122 -0.49 16.32 0.06
N GLY A 123 -1.24 15.81 1.04
CA GLY A 123 -1.11 14.46 1.55
C GLY A 123 -2.50 13.85 1.72
N TRP A 124 -2.75 12.72 1.09
CA TRP A 124 -4.04 12.04 1.22
C TRP A 124 -3.85 10.64 1.74
N LEU A 125 -4.81 10.23 2.57
CA LEU A 125 -4.92 8.88 3.07
C LEU A 125 -6.30 8.35 2.70
N ALA A 126 -6.34 7.38 1.79
CA ALA A 126 -7.54 6.66 1.44
C ALA A 126 -7.80 5.55 2.47
N VAL A 127 -8.98 5.55 3.09
CA VAL A 127 -9.39 4.61 4.14
C VAL A 127 -10.81 4.08 3.88
N PRO A 128 -11.09 2.80 4.16
CA PRO A 128 -12.45 2.29 4.32
C PRO A 128 -12.84 2.19 5.81
N PRO A 129 -14.10 2.48 6.22
CA PRO A 129 -14.88 3.73 6.09
C PRO A 129 -14.43 4.85 7.08
N LEU A 130 -14.82 6.11 6.81
CA LEU A 130 -14.30 7.34 7.45
C LEU A 130 -14.79 7.67 8.88
N THR A 131 -15.69 6.87 9.46
CA THR A 131 -16.50 7.32 10.63
C THR A 131 -16.05 6.74 11.98
N ASP A 132 -14.96 6.00 12.02
CA ASP A 132 -14.45 5.38 13.25
C ASP A 132 -13.38 6.24 13.94
N GLU A 133 -13.18 5.99 15.25
CA GLU A 133 -12.15 6.67 16.05
C GLU A 133 -10.75 6.53 15.43
N ARG A 134 -10.52 5.41 14.74
CA ARG A 134 -9.27 5.14 14.03
C ARG A 134 -9.06 6.09 12.86
N SER A 135 -10.10 6.41 12.08
CA SER A 135 -10.02 7.46 11.05
C SER A 135 -9.71 8.83 11.66
N ALA A 136 -10.30 9.17 12.81
CA ALA A 136 -9.98 10.43 13.51
C ALA A 136 -8.51 10.47 13.96
N GLN A 137 -8.00 9.37 14.53
CA GLN A 137 -6.60 9.23 14.91
C GLN A 137 -5.67 9.32 13.70
N ALA A 138 -6.03 8.66 12.59
CA ALA A 138 -5.27 8.69 11.35
C ALA A 138 -5.18 10.11 10.77
N ARG A 139 -6.28 10.88 10.82
CA ARG A 139 -6.27 12.30 10.41
C ARG A 139 -5.28 13.12 11.24
N ALA A 140 -5.30 12.96 12.57
CA ALA A 140 -4.41 13.69 13.46
C ALA A 140 -2.94 13.35 13.18
N LEU A 141 -2.61 12.06 13.06
CA LEU A 141 -1.26 11.60 12.74
C LEU A 141 -0.79 12.11 11.37
N LEU A 142 -1.66 12.10 10.35
CA LEU A 142 -1.36 12.61 9.02
C LEU A 142 -1.03 14.11 9.05
N GLN A 143 -1.80 14.90 9.79
CA GLN A 143 -1.59 16.34 9.99
C GLN A 143 -0.26 16.62 10.69
N THR A 144 0.06 15.88 11.75
CA THR A 144 1.34 16.01 12.46
C THR A 144 2.51 15.61 11.56
N ALA A 145 2.39 14.49 10.86
CA ALA A 145 3.45 13.94 10.01
C ALA A 145 3.90 14.90 8.89
N PHE A 146 2.96 15.61 8.25
CA PHE A 146 3.28 16.51 7.14
C PHE A 146 3.34 17.98 7.51
N GLY A 147 2.84 18.36 8.70
CA GLY A 147 2.89 19.71 9.21
C GLY A 147 1.86 20.66 8.56
N PRO A 148 1.79 21.91 9.06
CA PRO A 148 0.72 22.85 8.72
C PRO A 148 0.76 23.40 7.29
N GLY A 149 1.89 23.25 6.58
CA GLY A 149 2.07 23.72 5.21
C GLY A 149 1.53 22.76 4.13
N VAL A 150 0.98 21.61 4.53
CA VAL A 150 0.51 20.56 3.61
C VAL A 150 -0.97 20.35 3.81
N ALA A 151 -1.74 20.44 2.72
CA ALA A 151 -3.16 20.14 2.76
C ALA A 151 -3.36 18.62 2.95
N THR A 152 -3.90 18.23 4.11
CA THR A 152 -4.13 16.81 4.44
C THR A 152 -5.59 16.43 4.32
N ARG A 153 -5.87 15.26 3.73
CA ARG A 153 -7.23 14.77 3.51
C ARG A 153 -7.34 13.27 3.77
N LEU A 154 -8.45 12.88 4.39
CA LEU A 154 -8.91 11.50 4.36
C LEU A 154 -9.87 11.32 3.20
N ILE A 155 -9.69 10.28 2.41
CA ILE A 155 -10.55 9.94 1.28
C ILE A 155 -11.24 8.62 1.59
N ALA A 156 -12.56 8.56 1.45
CA ALA A 156 -13.28 7.29 1.55
C ALA A 156 -12.95 6.45 0.31
N LEU A 157 -12.56 5.19 0.52
CA LEU A 157 -12.60 4.20 -0.54
C LEU A 157 -14.04 3.70 -0.73
N PRO A 158 -14.47 3.43 -1.97
CA PRO A 158 -15.80 2.91 -2.28
C PRO A 158 -16.05 1.52 -1.70
#